data_AF-A0A318CY14-F1
#
_entry.id   AF-A0A318CY14-F1
#
_cell.length_a   1.000
_cell.length_b   1.000
_cell.length_c   1.000
_cell.angle_alpha   90.00
_cell.angle_beta   90.00
_cell.angle_gamma   90.00
#
_symmetry.space_group_name_H-M   'P 1'
#
loop_
_entity.id
_entity.type
_entity.pdbx_description
1 polymer ?
#
loop_
_entity_poly.entity_id
_entity_poly.type
_entity_poly.pdbx_seq_one_letter_code
_entity_poly.pdbx_strand_id
1 'polypeptide(L)' 'MPTCSRLIRGDYGNKASFCSVNNKEPDEAEKEDLLKRVITMFENLSTSYLKDIEEIAEGAK' A
#
# COMPACT_ATOMS: atom_id res chain seq x y z
N MET A 1 -8.37 4.43 -14.41
CA MET A 1 -7.66 4.89 -13.19
C MET A 1 -8.04 4.05 -11.96
N PRO A 2 -7.49 2.84 -11.78
CA PRO A 2 -7.74 2.01 -10.59
C PRO A 2 -6.79 2.31 -9.42
N THR A 3 -5.77 3.16 -9.65
CA THR A 3 -4.65 3.35 -8.72
C THR A 3 -5.04 4.22 -7.51
N CYS A 4 -5.79 5.30 -7.72
CA CYS A 4 -6.27 6.17 -6.62
C CYS A 4 -7.27 5.46 -5.69
N SER A 5 -8.12 4.58 -6.22
CA SER A 5 -9.10 3.88 -5.40
C SER A 5 -8.47 2.80 -4.52
N ARG A 6 -7.33 2.21 -4.94
CA ARG A 6 -6.51 1.35 -4.08
C ARG A 6 -5.78 2.14 -3.00
N LEU A 7 -5.26 3.34 -3.33
CA LEU A 7 -4.56 4.21 -2.38
C LEU A 7 -5.46 4.58 -1.21
N ILE A 8 -6.66 5.06 -1.53
CA ILE A 8 -7.65 5.43 -0.51
C ILE A 8 -8.04 4.20 0.32
N ARG A 9 -8.24 3.05 -0.30
CA ARG A 9 -8.70 1.85 0.41
C ARG A 9 -7.63 1.27 1.36
N GLY A 10 -6.35 1.28 0.95
CA GLY A 10 -5.24 0.84 1.78
C GLY A 10 -4.97 1.78 2.96
N ASP A 11 -5.03 3.09 2.72
CA ASP A 11 -4.90 4.12 3.75
C ASP A 11 -6.01 4.01 4.81
N TYR A 12 -7.28 3.95 4.38
CA TYR A 12 -8.42 3.77 5.29
C TYR A 12 -8.35 2.46 6.07
N GLY A 13 -7.90 1.36 5.45
CA GLY A 13 -7.71 0.08 6.12
C GLY A 13 -6.65 0.14 7.21
N ASN A 14 -5.50 0.74 6.91
CA ASN A 14 -4.40 0.91 7.88
C ASN A 14 -4.81 1.82 9.03
N LYS A 15 -5.48 2.94 8.74
CA LYS A 15 -5.99 3.86 9.76
C LYS A 15 -7.01 3.19 10.67
N ALA A 16 -8.01 2.50 10.10
CA ALA A 16 -9.04 1.82 10.88
C ALA A 16 -8.44 0.74 11.80
N SER A 17 -7.48 -0.03 11.29
CA SER A 17 -6.78 -1.04 12.07
C SER A 17 -5.97 -0.42 13.22
N PHE A 18 -5.25 0.68 12.95
CA PHE A 18 -4.51 1.41 13.97
C PHE A 18 -5.43 1.94 15.07
N CYS A 19 -6.52 2.62 14.71
CA CYS A 19 -7.46 3.18 15.68
C CYS A 19 -8.14 2.07 16.50
N SER A 20 -8.44 0.91 15.88
CA SER A 20 -9.03 -0.24 16.57
C SER A 20 -8.08 -0.89 17.59
N VAL A 21 -6.78 -0.91 17.31
CA VAL A 21 -5.79 -1.50 18.23
C VAL A 21 -5.45 -0.54 19.37
N ASN A 22 -5.32 0.75 19.07
CA ASN A 22 -4.82 1.73 20.03
C ASN A 22 -5.94 2.51 20.76
N ASN A 23 -7.21 2.32 20.37
CA ASN A 23 -8.36 3.08 20.89
C ASN A 23 -8.17 4.61 20.85
N LYS A 24 -7.38 5.10 19.90
CA LYS A 24 -7.12 6.53 19.68
C LYS A 24 -6.91 6.82 18.20
N GLU A 25 -7.12 8.08 17.82
CA GLU A 25 -6.63 8.58 16.53
C GLU A 25 -5.10 8.69 16.55
N PRO A 26 -4.43 8.42 15.40
CA PRO A 26 -3.00 8.61 15.29
C PRO A 26 -2.62 10.08 15.41
N ASP A 27 -1.53 10.37 16.12
CA ASP A 27 -0.88 11.68 16.11
C ASP A 27 -0.13 11.94 14.80
N GLU A 28 0.47 13.13 14.64
CA GLU A 28 1.15 13.48 13.38
C GLU A 28 2.34 12.57 13.04
N ALA A 29 3.08 12.09 14.04
CA ALA A 29 4.19 11.16 13.81
C ALA A 29 3.66 9.78 13.39
N GLU A 30 2.60 9.31 14.04
CA GLU A 30 1.94 8.04 13.72
C GLU A 30 1.27 8.07 12.33
N LYS A 31 0.71 9.22 11.92
CA LYS A 31 0.18 9.43 10.56
C LYS A 31 1.28 9.33 9.50
N GLU A 32 2.45 9.91 9.76
CA GLU A 32 3.57 9.85 8.83
C GLU A 32 4.09 8.40 8.65
N ASP A 33 4.14 7.62 9.73
CA ASP A 33 4.51 6.20 9.68
C ASP A 33 3.48 5.36 8.93
N LEU A 34 2.18 5.61 9.17
CA LEU A 34 1.09 4.98 8.42
C LEU A 34 1.19 5.27 6.92
N LEU A 35 1.48 6.53 6.55
CA LEU A 35 1.66 6.92 5.16
C LEU A 35 2.87 6.20 4.52
N LYS A 36 4.01 6.12 5.22
CA LYS A 36 5.19 5.38 4.76
C LYS A 36 4.86 3.91 4.51
N ARG A 37 4.14 3.28 5.44
CA ARG A 37 3.68 1.88 5.28
C ARG A 37 2.80 1.68 4.06
N VAL A 38 1.87 2.60 3.80
CA VAL A 38 1.03 2.56 2.59
C VAL A 38 1.91 2.66 1.34
N ILE A 39 2.83 3.63 1.28
CA ILE A 39 3.74 3.82 0.14
C ILE A 39 4.59 2.57 -0.12
N THR A 40 5.21 2.00 0.92
CA THR A 40 6.02 0.77 0.78
C THR A 40 5.20 -0.42 0.31
N MET A 41 3.93 -0.54 0.75
CA MET A 41 3.02 -1.57 0.23
C MET A 41 2.82 -1.43 -1.29
N PHE A 42 2.74 -0.20 -1.79
CA PHE A 42 2.64 0.07 -3.22
C PHE A 42 3.93 -0.21 -3.97
N GLU A 43 5.08 0.17 -3.44
CA GLU A 43 6.39 -0.13 -4.05
C GLU A 43 6.61 -1.64 -4.18
N ASN A 44 6.23 -2.40 -3.16
CA ASN A 44 6.32 -3.85 -3.20
C ASN A 44 5.36 -4.44 -4.25
N LEU A 45 4.13 -3.93 -4.34
CA LEU A 45 3.16 -4.35 -5.34
C LEU A 45 3.62 -4.00 -6.77
N SER A 46 4.12 -2.79 -7.00
CA SER A 46 4.60 -2.38 -8.32
C SER A 46 5.81 -3.20 -8.75
N THR A 47 6.73 -3.49 -7.83
CA THR A 47 7.88 -4.35 -8.09
C THR A 47 7.45 -5.78 -8.38
N SER A 48 6.45 -6.31 -7.67
CA SER A 48 5.90 -7.64 -7.96
C SER A 48 5.28 -7.71 -9.36
N TYR A 49 4.44 -6.74 -9.73
CA TYR A 49 3.83 -6.72 -11.05
C TYR A 49 4.85 -6.54 -12.19
N LEU A 50 5.93 -5.80 -11.96
CA LEU A 50 7.01 -5.67 -12.95
C LEU A 50 7.68 -7.02 -13.23
N LYS A 51 7.96 -7.80 -12.19
CA LYS A 51 8.52 -9.15 -12.34
C LYS A 51 7.57 -10.08 -13.09
N ASP A 52 6.28 -10.06 -12.73
CA ASP A 52 5.28 -10.87 -13.42
C ASP A 52 5.20 -10.53 -14.93
N ILE A 53 5.34 -9.25 -15.29
CA ILE A 53 5.37 -8.80 -16.69
C ILE A 53 6.64 -9.26 -17.41
N GLU A 54 7.80 -9.17 -16.75
CA GLU A 54 9.07 -9.65 -17.28
C GLU A 54 9.04 -11.16 -17.55
N GLU A 55 8.51 -11.96 -16.61
CA GLU A 55 8.35 -13.41 -16.76
C GLU A 55 7.44 -13.77 -17.95
N ILE A 56 6.32 -13.05 -18.14
CA ILE A 56 5.44 -13.25 -19.29
C ILE A 56 6.15 -12.87 -20.60
N ALA A 57 6.91 -11.78 -20.62
CA ALA A 57 7.64 -11.34 -21.80
C ALA A 57 8.75 -12.31 -22.20
N GLU A 58 9.43 -12.93 -21.22
CA GLU A 58 10.42 -13.99 -21.48
C GLU A 58 9.77 -15.29 -21.94
N GLY A 59 8.63 -15.70 -21.37
CA GLY A 59 7.90 -16.90 -21.78
C GLY A 59 7.20 -16.79 -23.13
N ALA A 60 6.98 -15.58 -23.64
CA ALA A 60 6.41 -15.33 -24.97
C ALA A 60 7.45 -15.36 -26.12
N LYS A 61 8.71 -15.65 -25.81
CA LYS A 61 9.85 -15.71 -26.74
C LYS A 61 10.12 -17.14 -27.20
#